data_AF-A0AAD6NCU8-F1
#
_entry.id   AF-A0AAD6NCU8-F1
#
_cell.length_a   1.000
_cell.length_b   1.000
_cell.length_c   1.000
_cell.angle_alpha   90.00
_cell.angle_beta   90.00
_cell.angle_gamma   90.00
#
_symmetry.space_group_name_H-M   'P 1'
#
loop_
_entity.id
_entity.type
_entity.pdbx_description
1 polymer ?
#
loop_
_entity_poly.entity_id
_entity_poly.type
_entity_poly.pdbx_seq_one_letter_code
_entity_poly.pdbx_strand_id
1 'polypeptide(L)'
;MCRLLDLPPEMVVWTHAPQHHYDLALNQSIHMYGDFSSEFYSKPSIPANPERRRWYLNMLKPLDCGEVIPDGVVWDVVCRWQGLRLLFDLYVDTAIRKSYVKSVFPYSTGLGKPDRTEESASEGDLPKPSQIPSPCANAMIPEDRKSAYERFYKALTAHWVAIETLWKVRTQVWPNAQQFDSAFESAVEMWSNNPGRPLKEKMDIIEIVDFIWGFLGRKAFHVASVPSWIEGEGDLVKEQYLDQNETEAGNWGFFVRGVTVFNS
;
A
#
# COMPACT_ATOMS: atom_id res chain seq x y z
N MET A 1 -15.42 -3.49 28.88
CA MET A 1 -16.80 -3.02 28.58
C MET A 1 -16.71 -1.52 28.33
N CYS A 2 -16.28 -1.14 27.11
CA CYS A 2 -16.06 0.26 26.75
C CYS A 2 -17.40 0.97 26.59
N ARG A 3 -17.59 2.06 27.34
CA ARG A 3 -18.74 2.95 27.17
C ARG A 3 -18.65 3.54 25.77
N LEU A 4 -19.61 3.16 24.92
CA LEU A 4 -19.99 3.87 23.70
C LEU A 4 -20.26 5.32 24.11
N LEU A 5 -19.31 6.20 23.80
CA LEU A 5 -19.47 7.63 23.90
C LEU A 5 -20.35 8.07 22.74
N ASP A 6 -21.40 8.82 23.06
CA ASP A 6 -22.12 9.66 22.11
C ASP A 6 -21.09 10.46 21.29
N LEU A 7 -21.02 10.17 19.99
CA LEU A 7 -20.05 10.80 19.10
C LEU A 7 -20.44 12.28 18.93
N PRO A 8 -19.57 13.25 19.24
CA PRO A 8 -19.92 14.66 19.13
C PRO A 8 -20.12 15.08 17.66
N PRO A 9 -20.97 16.09 17.39
CA PRO A 9 -21.25 16.61 16.03
C PRO A 9 -20.01 17.13 15.27
N GLU A 10 -18.86 17.21 15.93
CA GLU A 10 -17.57 17.55 15.35
C GLU A 10 -17.01 16.46 14.42
N MET A 11 -17.50 15.22 14.50
CA MET A 11 -16.94 14.10 13.74
C MET A 11 -17.25 14.13 12.24
N VAL A 12 -18.36 14.76 11.84
CA VAL A 12 -18.69 15.00 10.41
C VAL A 12 -17.73 16.01 9.78
N VAL A 13 -17.17 16.93 10.57
CA VAL A 13 -16.20 17.94 10.09
C VAL A 13 -14.84 17.30 9.78
N TRP A 14 -14.50 16.17 10.41
CA TRP A 14 -13.21 15.52 10.24
C TRP A 14 -13.02 14.86 8.88
N THR A 15 -14.04 14.19 8.34
CA THR A 15 -13.96 13.51 7.03
C THR A 15 -13.81 14.47 5.85
N HIS A 16 -14.15 15.75 6.03
CA HIS A 16 -13.99 16.80 5.02
C HIS A 16 -12.68 17.58 5.15
N ALA A 17 -11.88 17.34 6.19
CA ALA A 17 -10.61 18.02 6.32
C ALA A 17 -9.64 17.54 5.21
N PRO A 18 -8.76 18.42 4.68
CA PRO A 18 -7.97 18.12 3.49
C PRO A 18 -7.10 16.85 3.55
N GLN A 19 -6.65 16.47 4.76
CA GLN A 19 -5.86 15.26 4.98
C GLN A 19 -6.68 13.97 4.84
N HIS A 20 -7.99 14.03 5.04
CA HIS A 20 -8.92 12.89 4.95
C HIS A 20 -9.55 12.74 3.55
N HIS A 21 -9.08 13.51 2.57
CA HIS A 21 -9.64 13.55 1.21
C HIS A 21 -9.80 12.17 0.55
N TYR A 22 -8.89 11.24 0.83
CA TYR A 22 -8.87 9.90 0.22
C TYR A 22 -9.58 8.82 1.05
N ASP A 23 -10.02 9.15 2.27
CA ASP A 23 -10.47 8.15 3.23
C ASP A 23 -11.78 7.46 2.85
N LEU A 24 -12.72 8.18 2.24
CA LEU A 24 -13.99 7.60 1.81
C LEU A 24 -13.79 6.62 0.65
N ALA A 25 -12.93 6.98 -0.31
CA ALA A 25 -12.59 6.10 -1.43
C ALA A 25 -11.86 4.83 -0.95
N LEU A 26 -10.94 4.97 0.00
CA LEU A 26 -10.28 3.83 0.64
C LEU A 26 -11.28 2.94 1.38
N ASN A 27 -12.17 3.55 2.16
CA ASN A 27 -13.14 2.79 2.93
C ASN A 27 -14.02 1.94 2.00
N GLN A 28 -14.57 2.54 0.96
CA GLN A 28 -15.35 1.83 -0.06
C GLN A 28 -14.56 0.66 -0.68
N SER A 29 -13.28 0.88 -0.98
CA SER A 29 -12.42 -0.14 -1.57
C SER A 29 -12.14 -1.29 -0.58
N ILE A 30 -11.79 -1.00 0.67
CA ILE A 30 -11.47 -2.00 1.70
C ILE A 30 -12.70 -2.86 2.04
N HIS A 31 -13.86 -2.24 2.22
CA HIS A 31 -15.11 -2.96 2.51
C HIS A 31 -15.49 -3.91 1.36
N MET A 32 -15.26 -3.52 0.11
CA MET A 32 -15.47 -4.40 -1.04
C MET A 32 -14.65 -5.71 -0.91
N TYR A 33 -13.37 -5.63 -0.51
CA TYR A 33 -12.57 -6.85 -0.30
C TYR A 33 -12.98 -7.61 0.95
N GLY A 34 -13.42 -6.93 2.01
CA GLY A 34 -13.97 -7.55 3.21
C GLY A 34 -15.20 -8.42 2.89
N ASP A 35 -16.16 -7.87 2.14
CA ASP A 35 -17.35 -8.59 1.72
C ASP A 35 -17.03 -9.72 0.75
N PHE A 36 -16.13 -9.46 -0.22
CA PHE A 36 -15.68 -10.47 -1.16
C PHE A 36 -14.97 -11.63 -0.46
N SER A 37 -14.04 -11.34 0.46
CA SER A 37 -13.29 -12.35 1.20
C SER A 37 -14.18 -13.12 2.16
N SER A 38 -15.09 -12.46 2.87
CA SER A 38 -16.08 -13.12 3.74
C SER A 38 -16.95 -14.09 2.95
N GLU A 39 -17.44 -13.69 1.77
CA GLU A 39 -18.21 -14.59 0.91
C GLU A 39 -17.35 -15.73 0.35
N PHE A 40 -16.09 -15.45 -0.03
CA PHE A 40 -15.14 -16.45 -0.53
C PHE A 40 -14.80 -17.52 0.51
N TYR A 41 -14.50 -17.10 1.75
CA TYR A 41 -14.13 -18.04 2.82
C TYR A 41 -15.33 -18.78 3.40
N SER A 42 -16.54 -18.23 3.28
CA SER A 42 -17.77 -18.88 3.74
C SER A 42 -18.42 -19.79 2.69
N LYS A 43 -18.09 -19.65 1.40
CA LYS A 43 -18.66 -20.46 0.31
C LYS A 43 -17.55 -21.17 -0.47
N PRO A 44 -17.54 -22.51 -0.54
CA PRO A 44 -16.42 -23.30 -1.07
C PRO A 44 -16.16 -23.16 -2.59
N SER A 45 -17.03 -22.45 -3.32
CA SER A 45 -16.86 -22.26 -4.77
C SER A 45 -16.88 -20.78 -5.12
N ILE A 46 -15.77 -20.31 -5.70
CA ILE A 46 -15.71 -19.02 -6.39
C ILE A 46 -16.80 -19.05 -7.46
N PRO A 47 -17.79 -18.14 -7.45
CA PRO A 47 -18.74 -18.07 -8.54
C PRO A 47 -17.96 -17.80 -9.82
N ALA A 48 -17.94 -18.79 -10.72
CA ALA A 48 -17.31 -18.66 -12.03
C ALA A 48 -17.97 -17.56 -12.89
N ASN A 49 -19.15 -17.08 -12.48
CA ASN A 49 -19.94 -16.10 -13.21
C ASN A 49 -19.32 -14.68 -13.13
N PRO A 50 -18.82 -14.13 -14.25
CA PRO A 50 -18.32 -12.75 -14.38
C PRO A 50 -19.29 -11.66 -13.94
N GLU A 51 -20.59 -11.87 -14.13
CA GLU A 51 -21.63 -10.87 -13.84
C GLU A 51 -21.77 -10.61 -12.35
N ARG A 52 -21.49 -11.61 -11.51
CA ARG A 52 -21.56 -11.46 -10.06
C ARG A 52 -20.42 -10.58 -9.53
N ARG A 53 -19.21 -10.70 -10.10
CA ARG A 53 -18.10 -9.78 -9.81
C ARG A 53 -18.39 -8.37 -10.32
N ARG A 54 -18.98 -8.25 -11.51
CA ARG A 54 -19.42 -6.97 -12.08
C ARG A 54 -20.49 -6.27 -11.23
N TRP A 55 -21.40 -7.04 -10.61
CA TRP A 55 -22.43 -6.53 -9.71
C TRP A 55 -21.85 -5.89 -8.44
N TYR A 56 -20.89 -6.55 -7.77
CA TYR A 56 -20.20 -5.99 -6.60
C TYR A 56 -19.51 -4.66 -6.90
N LEU A 57 -18.89 -4.56 -8.08
CA LEU A 57 -18.17 -3.36 -8.51
C LEU A 57 -19.10 -2.20 -8.89
N ASN A 58 -20.31 -2.50 -9.39
CA ASN A 58 -21.35 -1.51 -9.72
C ASN A 58 -22.11 -1.01 -8.49
N MET A 59 -22.05 -1.74 -7.37
CA MET A 59 -22.66 -1.33 -6.09
C MET A 59 -21.85 -0.21 -5.40
N LEU A 60 -20.60 0.02 -5.86
CA LEU A 60 -19.76 1.14 -5.48
C LEU A 60 -20.20 2.42 -6.22
N LYS A 61 -21.38 2.91 -5.89
CA LYS A 61 -21.61 4.35 -6.08
C LYS A 61 -20.74 5.06 -5.05
N PRO A 62 -19.94 6.07 -5.45
CA PRO A 62 -19.30 6.95 -4.47
C PRO A 62 -20.40 7.46 -3.54
N LEU A 63 -20.21 7.34 -2.22
CA LEU A 63 -20.99 8.12 -1.27
C LEU A 63 -20.90 9.59 -1.71
N ASP A 64 -22.03 10.16 -2.10
CA ASP A 64 -22.08 11.55 -2.54
C ASP A 64 -21.71 12.46 -1.35
N CYS A 65 -21.08 13.60 -1.67
CA CYS A 65 -20.51 14.56 -0.70
C CYS A 65 -21.53 15.28 0.20
N GLY A 66 -22.74 14.71 0.39
CA GLY A 66 -23.80 15.25 1.23
C GLY A 66 -24.61 14.19 2.00
N GLU A 67 -24.25 12.91 1.91
CA GLU A 67 -24.90 11.86 2.70
C GLU A 67 -24.31 11.78 4.12
N VAL A 68 -25.16 11.42 5.08
CA VAL A 68 -24.73 11.15 6.46
C VAL A 68 -23.77 9.98 6.44
N ILE A 69 -22.52 10.22 6.83
CA ILE A 69 -21.47 9.19 6.87
C ILE A 69 -21.80 8.22 8.01
N PRO A 70 -21.90 6.89 7.75
CA PRO A 70 -22.18 5.92 8.80
C PRO A 70 -21.07 5.89 9.87
N ASP A 71 -21.44 5.68 11.14
CA ASP A 71 -20.49 5.65 12.27
C ASP A 71 -19.33 4.67 12.05
N GLY A 72 -19.60 3.51 11.43
CA GLY A 72 -18.57 2.52 11.10
C GLY A 72 -17.49 3.09 10.19
N VAL A 73 -17.87 3.87 9.18
CA VAL A 73 -16.94 4.55 8.27
C VAL A 73 -16.08 5.55 9.05
N VAL A 74 -16.68 6.32 9.97
CA VAL A 74 -15.89 7.28 10.74
C VAL A 74 -14.90 6.58 11.66
N TRP A 75 -15.30 5.48 12.29
CA TRP A 75 -14.38 4.67 13.10
C TRP A 75 -13.25 4.07 12.27
N ASP A 76 -13.51 3.61 11.04
CA ASP A 76 -12.48 3.12 10.14
C ASP A 76 -11.46 4.22 9.80
N VAL A 77 -11.94 5.44 9.56
CA VAL A 77 -11.08 6.61 9.34
C VAL A 77 -10.25 6.95 10.57
N VAL A 78 -10.87 6.97 11.76
CA VAL A 78 -10.16 7.24 13.03
C VAL A 78 -9.10 6.18 13.30
N CYS A 79 -9.43 4.90 13.09
CA CYS A 79 -8.50 3.79 13.23
C CYS A 79 -7.35 3.90 12.24
N ARG A 80 -7.62 4.22 10.97
CA ARG A 80 -6.58 4.42 9.94
C ARG A 80 -5.68 5.58 10.30
N TRP A 81 -6.24 6.73 10.69
CA TRP A 81 -5.50 7.87 11.19
C TRP A 81 -4.61 7.47 12.36
N GLN A 82 -5.15 6.94 13.44
CA GLN A 82 -4.31 6.57 14.59
C GLN A 82 -3.27 5.49 14.25
N GLY A 83 -3.62 4.49 13.45
CA GLY A 83 -2.72 3.40 13.06
C GLY A 83 -1.53 3.88 12.22
N LEU A 84 -1.75 4.79 11.27
CA LEU A 84 -0.68 5.30 10.40
C LEU A 84 0.28 6.26 11.12
N ARG A 85 0.01 6.65 12.37
CA ARG A 85 0.98 7.39 13.20
C ARG A 85 2.26 6.61 13.46
N LEU A 86 2.17 5.29 13.59
CA LEU A 86 3.35 4.45 13.81
C LEU A 86 4.34 4.54 12.63
N LEU A 87 3.83 4.55 11.39
CA LEU A 87 4.66 4.73 10.20
C LEU A 87 5.23 6.15 10.11
N PHE A 88 4.46 7.15 10.53
CA PHE A 88 4.95 8.52 10.63
C PHE A 88 6.06 8.66 11.68
N ASP A 89 5.93 8.00 12.84
CA ASP A 89 6.94 8.01 13.89
C ASP A 89 8.26 7.41 13.39
N LEU A 90 8.21 6.35 12.59
CA LEU A 90 9.38 5.82 11.89
C LEU A 90 9.94 6.80 10.87
N TYR A 91 9.08 7.47 10.09
CA TYR A 91 9.49 8.45 9.08
C TYR A 91 10.25 9.64 9.67
N VAL A 92 9.83 10.12 10.85
CA VAL A 92 10.47 11.25 11.54
C VAL A 92 11.58 10.84 12.51
N ASP A 93 11.74 9.55 12.80
CA ASP A 93 12.85 9.06 13.62
C ASP A 93 14.19 9.38 12.97
N THR A 94 15.14 9.92 13.74
CA THR A 94 16.41 10.40 13.19
C THR A 94 17.32 9.27 12.71
N ALA A 95 17.33 8.13 13.40
CA ALA A 95 18.14 6.99 13.00
C ALA A 95 17.58 6.37 11.71
N ILE A 96 16.27 6.18 11.66
CA ILE A 96 15.56 5.68 10.47
C ILE A 96 15.75 6.65 9.29
N ARG A 97 15.48 7.95 9.48
CA ARG A 97 15.60 8.97 8.42
C ARG A 97 17.04 9.09 7.91
N LYS A 98 18.04 9.01 8.78
CA LYS A 98 19.46 9.02 8.37
C LYS A 98 19.81 7.79 7.53
N SER A 99 19.21 6.64 7.83
CA SER A 99 19.36 5.44 7.02
C SER A 99 18.62 5.56 5.69
N TYR A 100 17.40 6.08 5.70
CA TYR A 100 16.58 6.30 4.51
C TYR A 100 17.28 7.22 3.50
N VAL A 101 17.77 8.39 3.93
CA VAL A 101 18.45 9.35 3.04
C VAL A 101 19.74 8.78 2.43
N LYS A 102 20.35 7.76 3.06
CA LYS A 102 21.52 7.05 2.54
C LYS A 102 21.16 5.82 1.71
N SER A 103 19.91 5.38 1.77
CA SER A 103 19.40 4.26 1.00
C SER A 103 19.40 4.64 -0.47
N VAL A 104 19.88 3.72 -1.31
CA VAL A 104 19.82 3.88 -2.76
C VAL A 104 18.89 2.81 -3.27
N PHE A 105 17.76 3.20 -3.85
CA PHE A 105 16.93 2.24 -4.57
C PHE A 105 17.65 1.86 -5.87
N PRO A 106 18.06 0.59 -6.07
CA PRO A 106 18.76 0.22 -7.29
C PRO A 106 17.75 0.07 -8.42
N TYR A 107 17.39 1.19 -9.05
CA TYR A 107 16.56 1.15 -10.26
C TYR A 107 17.44 0.73 -11.45
N SER A 108 17.29 -0.51 -11.91
CA SER A 108 17.95 -0.99 -13.14
C SER A 108 17.16 -0.54 -14.36
N THR A 109 17.53 0.61 -14.94
CA THR A 109 16.96 1.11 -16.21
C THR A 109 17.78 0.76 -17.45
N GLY A 110 18.83 -0.04 -17.30
CA GLY A 110 19.73 -0.35 -18.41
C GLY A 110 19.56 -1.77 -18.90
N LEU A 111 19.06 -1.96 -20.13
CA LEU A 111 19.36 -3.16 -20.92
C LEU A 111 20.90 -3.33 -20.93
N GLY A 112 21.41 -4.32 -20.19
CA GLY A 112 22.84 -4.63 -20.12
C GLY A 112 23.61 -4.14 -18.89
N LYS A 113 22.95 -3.66 -17.82
CA LYS A 113 23.61 -3.48 -16.52
C LYS A 113 23.49 -4.77 -15.67
N PRO A 114 24.52 -5.12 -14.88
CA PRO A 114 24.46 -6.27 -13.99
C PRO A 114 23.28 -6.11 -13.02
N ASP A 115 22.63 -7.23 -12.73
CA ASP A 115 21.48 -7.29 -11.84
C ASP A 115 21.87 -6.78 -10.44
N ARG A 116 21.24 -5.68 -9.99
CA ARG A 116 21.59 -4.97 -8.74
C ARG A 116 20.77 -5.42 -7.52
N THR A 117 19.97 -6.44 -7.72
CA THR A 117 19.26 -7.20 -6.70
C THR A 117 20.18 -7.75 -5.61
N GLU A 118 21.44 -8.13 -5.91
CA GLU A 118 22.43 -8.48 -4.87
C GLU A 118 22.77 -7.30 -3.94
N GLU A 119 22.78 -6.07 -4.45
CA GLU A 119 22.96 -4.85 -3.63
C GLU A 119 21.75 -4.60 -2.71
N SER A 120 20.55 -5.01 -3.13
CA SER A 120 19.34 -4.95 -2.28
C SER A 120 19.30 -6.07 -1.24
N ALA A 121 19.79 -7.27 -1.56
CA ALA A 121 19.86 -8.39 -0.62
C ALA A 121 20.94 -8.19 0.46
N SER A 122 22.03 -7.48 0.12
CA SER A 122 23.12 -7.13 1.05
C SER A 122 22.86 -5.87 1.88
N GLU A 123 21.71 -5.23 1.69
CA GLU A 123 21.34 -4.02 2.40
C GLU A 123 21.01 -4.34 3.87
N GLY A 124 21.83 -3.87 4.82
CA GLY A 124 21.70 -4.24 6.24
C GLY A 124 20.37 -3.89 6.91
N ASP A 125 20.06 -4.53 8.03
CA ASP A 125 18.78 -4.41 8.75
C ASP A 125 18.29 -2.98 9.00
N LEU A 126 16.97 -2.85 9.19
CA LEU A 126 16.38 -1.60 9.68
C LEU A 126 17.04 -1.23 11.02
N PRO A 127 17.63 -0.03 11.16
CA PRO A 127 18.23 0.36 12.42
C PRO A 127 17.14 0.41 13.50
N LYS A 128 17.52 0.07 14.73
CA LYS A 128 16.60 0.18 15.86
C LYS A 128 16.13 1.64 15.98
N PRO A 129 14.81 1.90 16.02
CA PRO A 129 14.29 3.24 16.27
C PRO A 129 14.89 3.80 17.55
N SER A 130 15.07 5.12 17.60
CA SER A 130 15.64 5.78 18.77
C SER A 130 14.69 5.52 19.95
N GLN A 131 15.14 4.78 20.97
CA GLN A 131 14.35 4.50 22.18
C GLN A 131 14.00 5.77 22.98
N ILE A 132 14.63 6.89 22.62
CA ILE A 132 14.41 8.22 23.16
C ILE A 132 13.69 9.02 22.08
N PRO A 133 12.59 9.74 22.40
CA PRO A 133 11.93 10.61 21.43
C PRO A 133 12.99 11.52 20.81
N SER A 134 13.12 11.42 19.50
CA SER A 134 14.20 12.06 18.74
C SER A 134 14.32 13.55 19.11
N PRO A 135 15.55 14.10 19.20
CA PRO A 135 15.74 15.55 19.28
C PRO A 135 15.06 16.29 18.14
N CYS A 136 14.93 15.72 16.93
CA CYS A 136 14.15 16.29 15.84
C CYS A 136 12.63 16.16 16.05
N ALA A 137 12.15 15.08 16.65
CA ALA A 137 10.73 14.92 16.97
C ALA A 137 10.29 15.86 18.12
N ASN A 138 11.20 16.16 19.05
CA ASN A 138 11.01 17.13 20.14
C ASN A 138 11.41 18.58 19.74
N ALA A 139 12.21 18.77 18.68
CA ALA A 139 12.56 20.09 18.15
C ALA A 139 11.55 20.62 17.15
N MET A 140 10.67 19.76 16.62
CA MET A 140 9.51 20.22 15.87
C MET A 140 8.53 20.88 16.81
N ILE A 141 8.18 22.12 16.49
CA ILE A 141 7.05 22.82 17.10
C ILE A 141 5.80 21.92 16.89
N PRO A 142 4.93 21.71 17.90
CA PRO A 142 3.79 20.78 17.80
C PRO A 142 2.93 20.96 16.54
N GLU A 143 2.77 22.21 16.11
CA GLU A 143 2.06 22.61 14.90
C GLU A 143 2.73 22.09 13.62
N ASP A 144 4.07 22.14 13.55
CA ASP A 144 4.85 21.62 12.42
C ASP A 144 4.76 20.09 12.36
N ARG A 145 4.81 19.43 13.52
CA ARG A 145 4.65 17.97 13.61
C ARG A 145 3.26 17.54 13.15
N LYS A 146 2.21 18.26 13.56
CA LYS A 146 0.83 18.00 13.12
C LYS A 146 0.71 18.17 11.60
N SER A 147 1.20 19.28 11.06
CA SER A 147 1.17 19.57 9.62
C SER A 147 1.96 18.54 8.80
N ALA A 148 3.13 18.12 9.29
CA ALA A 148 3.92 17.06 8.67
C ALA A 148 3.16 15.72 8.65
N TYR A 149 2.47 15.39 9.75
CA TYR A 149 1.69 14.17 9.82
C TYR A 149 0.46 14.20 8.90
N GLU A 150 -0.26 15.32 8.82
CA GLU A 150 -1.37 15.51 7.89
C GLU A 150 -0.94 15.31 6.42
N ARG A 151 0.23 15.84 6.05
CA ARG A 151 0.81 15.64 4.71
C ARG A 151 1.21 14.19 4.47
N PHE A 152 1.90 13.57 5.44
CA PHE A 152 2.29 12.16 5.38
C PHE A 152 1.08 11.27 5.16
N TYR A 153 0.04 11.46 5.97
CA TYR A 153 -1.19 10.69 5.92
C TYR A 153 -1.91 10.86 4.59
N LYS A 154 -2.07 12.10 4.11
CA LYS A 154 -2.71 12.39 2.83
C LYS A 154 -1.95 11.73 1.67
N ALA A 155 -0.62 11.83 1.65
CA ALA A 155 0.21 11.23 0.62
C ALA A 155 0.10 9.70 0.61
N LEU A 156 0.17 9.08 1.79
CA LEU A 156 0.09 7.62 1.92
C LEU A 156 -1.29 7.10 1.50
N THR A 157 -2.37 7.74 1.95
CA THR A 157 -3.73 7.37 1.56
C THR A 157 -4.01 7.61 0.08
N ALA A 158 -3.46 8.67 -0.52
CA ALA A 158 -3.52 8.90 -1.97
C ALA A 158 -2.90 7.75 -2.77
N HIS A 159 -1.72 7.30 -2.35
CA HIS A 159 -1.06 6.17 -3.00
C HIS A 159 -1.85 4.88 -2.80
N TRP A 160 -2.35 4.64 -1.60
CA TRP A 160 -3.17 3.46 -1.30
C TRP A 160 -4.43 3.41 -2.19
N VAL A 161 -5.14 4.53 -2.40
CA VAL A 161 -6.28 4.58 -3.34
C VAL A 161 -5.88 4.15 -4.75
N ALA A 162 -4.71 4.61 -5.23
CA ALA A 162 -4.23 4.25 -6.56
C ALA A 162 -3.93 2.75 -6.66
N ILE A 163 -3.32 2.17 -5.64
CA ILE A 163 -3.06 0.72 -5.55
C ILE A 163 -4.38 -0.06 -5.54
N GLU A 164 -5.35 0.34 -4.71
CA GLU A 164 -6.65 -0.33 -4.67
C GLU A 164 -7.40 -0.23 -5.99
N THR A 165 -7.29 0.91 -6.67
CA THR A 165 -7.91 1.09 -7.98
C THR A 165 -7.27 0.18 -9.03
N LEU A 166 -5.94 0.04 -9.01
CA LEU A 166 -5.23 -0.88 -9.89
C LEU A 166 -5.60 -2.35 -9.61
N TRP A 167 -5.69 -2.73 -8.34
CA TRP A 167 -6.16 -4.06 -7.95
C TRP A 167 -7.58 -4.34 -8.40
N LYS A 168 -8.48 -3.37 -8.24
CA LYS A 168 -9.85 -3.45 -8.75
C LYS A 168 -9.88 -3.71 -10.25
N VAL A 169 -9.07 -2.99 -11.03
CA VAL A 169 -8.98 -3.21 -12.49
C VAL A 169 -8.48 -4.62 -12.81
N ARG A 170 -7.44 -5.09 -12.12
CA ARG A 170 -6.83 -6.41 -12.38
C ARG A 170 -7.74 -7.59 -12.00
N THR A 171 -8.58 -7.42 -10.98
CA THR A 171 -9.44 -8.49 -10.46
C THR A 171 -10.82 -8.56 -11.13
N GLN A 172 -11.20 -7.50 -11.85
CA GLN A 172 -12.47 -7.40 -12.58
C GLN A 172 -12.49 -8.28 -13.84
N VAL A 173 -13.68 -8.80 -14.19
CA VAL A 173 -13.90 -9.44 -15.49
C VAL A 173 -14.33 -8.42 -16.53
N TRP A 174 -13.48 -8.24 -17.52
CA TRP A 174 -13.66 -7.28 -18.61
C TRP A 174 -14.35 -7.95 -19.81
N PRO A 175 -15.28 -7.25 -20.48
CA PRO A 175 -15.89 -7.74 -21.72
C PRO A 175 -14.89 -8.06 -22.83
N ASN A 176 -13.80 -7.30 -22.91
CA ASN A 176 -12.72 -7.48 -23.87
C ASN A 176 -11.43 -6.79 -23.40
N ALA A 177 -10.32 -7.09 -24.07
CA ALA A 177 -9.00 -6.54 -23.75
C ALA A 177 -8.95 -5.01 -23.84
N GLN A 178 -9.62 -4.41 -24.83
CA GLN A 178 -9.61 -2.95 -25.01
C GLN A 178 -10.19 -2.20 -23.81
N GLN A 179 -11.25 -2.72 -23.18
CA GLN A 179 -11.81 -2.11 -21.98
C GLN A 179 -10.91 -2.30 -20.76
N PHE A 180 -10.25 -3.46 -20.64
CA PHE A 180 -9.23 -3.67 -19.62
C PHE A 180 -8.08 -2.67 -19.78
N ASP A 181 -7.51 -2.56 -20.98
CA ASP A 181 -6.37 -1.68 -21.28
C ASP A 181 -6.72 -0.22 -20.98
N SER A 182 -7.90 0.24 -21.42
CA SER A 182 -8.37 1.61 -21.13
C SER A 182 -8.54 1.87 -19.64
N ALA A 183 -9.10 0.93 -18.88
CA ALA A 183 -9.24 1.07 -17.43
C ALA A 183 -7.89 1.01 -16.70
N PHE A 184 -6.99 0.16 -17.17
CA PHE A 184 -5.64 0.02 -16.65
C PHE A 184 -4.82 1.29 -16.88
N GLU A 185 -4.84 1.83 -18.10
CA GLU A 185 -4.20 3.11 -18.44
C GLU A 185 -4.74 4.25 -17.58
N SER A 186 -6.07 4.33 -17.37
CA SER A 186 -6.67 5.32 -16.49
C SER A 186 -6.20 5.19 -15.04
N ALA A 187 -6.10 3.95 -14.52
CA ALA A 187 -5.56 3.69 -13.18
C ALA A 187 -4.09 4.11 -13.06
N VAL A 188 -3.27 3.82 -14.07
CA VAL A 188 -1.86 4.22 -14.13
C VAL A 188 -1.73 5.74 -14.24
N GLU A 189 -2.60 6.42 -14.99
CA GLU A 189 -2.58 7.87 -15.16
C GLU A 189 -2.95 8.61 -13.86
N MET A 190 -3.92 8.09 -13.10
CA MET A 190 -4.28 8.60 -11.76
C MET A 190 -3.11 8.55 -10.78
N TRP A 191 -2.22 7.57 -10.96
CA TRP A 191 -1.00 7.43 -10.15
C TRP A 191 0.14 8.33 -10.64
N SER A 192 0.41 8.33 -11.95
CA SER A 192 1.63 8.91 -12.54
C SER A 192 1.52 10.38 -12.95
N ASN A 193 0.49 10.75 -13.71
CA ASN A 193 0.38 12.09 -14.32
C ASN A 193 -0.51 13.04 -13.48
N ASN A 194 -1.64 12.52 -12.98
CA ASN A 194 -2.69 13.21 -12.21
C ASN A 194 -2.62 14.76 -12.28
N PRO A 195 -3.11 15.37 -13.39
CA PRO A 195 -2.90 16.79 -13.66
C PRO A 195 -3.60 17.72 -12.66
N GLY A 196 -4.67 17.24 -12.01
CA GLY A 196 -5.39 18.00 -10.99
C GLY A 196 -4.69 18.09 -9.62
N ARG A 197 -3.64 17.30 -9.41
CA ARG A 197 -2.91 17.27 -8.13
C ARG A 197 -1.85 18.38 -8.06
N PRO A 198 -1.77 19.17 -6.97
CA PRO A 198 -0.70 20.15 -6.78
C PRO A 198 0.69 19.51 -6.76
N LEU A 199 1.71 20.21 -7.29
CA LEU A 199 3.09 19.70 -7.34
C LEU A 199 3.61 19.29 -5.95
N LYS A 200 3.29 20.06 -4.91
CA LYS A 200 3.67 19.74 -3.53
C LYS A 200 3.16 18.36 -3.10
N GLU A 201 1.90 18.06 -3.42
CA GLU A 201 1.30 16.77 -3.08
C GLU A 201 1.92 15.63 -3.90
N LYS A 202 2.31 15.88 -5.15
CA LYS A 202 3.04 14.88 -5.96
C LYS A 202 4.40 14.54 -5.33
N MET A 203 5.15 15.56 -4.88
CA MET A 203 6.43 15.34 -4.21
C MET A 203 6.27 14.61 -2.88
N ASP A 204 5.25 14.98 -2.09
CA ASP A 204 4.91 14.28 -0.84
C ASP A 204 4.60 12.80 -1.11
N ILE A 205 3.82 12.48 -2.15
CA ILE A 205 3.55 11.09 -2.54
C ILE A 205 4.83 10.35 -2.93
N ILE A 206 5.69 10.94 -3.76
CA ILE A 206 6.94 10.28 -4.19
C ILE A 206 7.81 9.96 -2.98
N GLU A 207 8.03 10.92 -2.09
CA GLU A 207 8.86 10.74 -0.89
C GLU A 207 8.27 9.67 0.04
N ILE A 208 6.97 9.74 0.33
CA ILE A 208 6.33 8.79 1.26
C ILE A 208 6.25 7.38 0.65
N VAL A 209 6.03 7.26 -0.65
CA VAL A 209 6.00 5.94 -1.31
C VAL A 209 7.40 5.32 -1.34
N ASP A 210 8.42 6.10 -1.67
CA ASP A 210 9.81 5.65 -1.62
C ASP A 210 10.22 5.26 -0.20
N PHE A 211 9.82 6.04 0.81
CA PHE A 211 10.06 5.69 2.20
C PHE A 211 9.37 4.38 2.62
N ILE A 212 8.08 4.21 2.34
CA ILE A 212 7.30 3.05 2.81
C ILE A 212 7.65 1.79 2.01
N TRP A 213 7.60 1.84 0.68
CA TRP A 213 7.83 0.67 -0.18
C TRP A 213 9.28 0.52 -0.59
N GLY A 214 9.90 1.63 -1.01
CA GLY A 214 11.28 1.65 -1.48
C GLY A 214 12.31 1.44 -0.37
N PHE A 215 11.99 1.79 0.88
CA PHE A 215 12.92 1.66 2.00
C PHE A 215 12.41 0.70 3.08
N LEU A 216 11.29 0.99 3.75
CA LEU A 216 10.80 0.14 4.83
C LEU A 216 10.42 -1.25 4.33
N GLY A 217 9.74 -1.36 3.19
CA GLY A 217 9.40 -2.63 2.56
C GLY A 217 10.63 -3.51 2.33
N ARG A 218 11.68 -2.96 1.67
CA ARG A 218 12.92 -3.70 1.42
C ARG A 218 13.64 -4.14 2.71
N LYS A 219 13.51 -3.38 3.81
CA LYS A 219 14.14 -3.71 5.10
C LYS A 219 13.31 -4.66 5.97
N ALA A 220 12.00 -4.61 5.87
CA ALA A 220 11.08 -5.43 6.65
C ALA A 220 10.95 -6.84 6.06
N PHE A 221 10.93 -6.94 4.73
CA PHE A 221 11.02 -8.22 4.04
C PHE A 221 12.50 -8.53 3.86
N HIS A 222 13.12 -9.08 4.90
CA HIS A 222 14.50 -9.55 4.78
C HIS A 222 14.48 -10.73 3.80
N VAL A 223 14.92 -10.43 2.58
CA VAL A 223 15.03 -11.36 1.46
C VAL A 223 16.27 -12.22 1.73
N ALA A 224 16.23 -13.02 2.79
CA ALA A 224 17.40 -13.78 3.27
C ALA A 224 17.87 -14.76 2.20
N SER A 225 16.93 -15.49 1.59
CA SER A 225 17.04 -16.19 0.30
C SER A 225 15.71 -16.91 -0.06
N VAL A 226 15.44 -17.24 -1.32
CA VAL A 226 14.31 -18.10 -1.74
C VAL A 226 14.32 -19.42 -0.97
N PRO A 227 15.47 -20.13 -0.81
CA PRO A 227 15.57 -21.31 0.05
C PRO A 227 15.06 -21.12 1.49
N SER A 228 15.32 -19.95 2.10
CA SER A 228 14.84 -19.68 3.47
C SER A 228 13.32 -19.46 3.54
N TRP A 229 12.70 -19.01 2.45
CA TRP A 229 11.26 -18.77 2.37
C TRP A 229 10.45 -20.04 2.05
N ILE A 230 11.07 -21.01 1.39
CA ILE A 230 10.49 -22.33 1.10
C ILE A 230 11.06 -23.42 2.03
N GLU A 231 11.63 -23.00 3.17
CA GLU A 231 12.12 -23.91 4.19
C GLU A 231 10.94 -24.71 4.77
N GLY A 232 11.04 -26.05 4.72
CA GLY A 232 9.95 -26.96 5.12
C GLY A 232 9.02 -27.39 3.98
N GLU A 233 9.11 -26.75 2.81
CA GLU A 233 8.41 -27.20 1.60
C GLU A 233 9.14 -28.41 0.96
N GLY A 234 8.38 -29.27 0.29
CA GLY A 234 8.90 -30.48 -0.35
C GLY A 234 9.86 -30.18 -1.50
N ASP A 235 10.73 -31.14 -1.84
CA ASP A 235 11.80 -30.96 -2.82
C ASP A 235 11.30 -30.51 -4.21
N LEU A 236 10.08 -30.91 -4.59
CA LEU A 236 9.42 -30.47 -5.83
C LEU A 236 9.15 -28.96 -5.88
N VAL A 237 8.76 -28.35 -4.76
CA VAL A 237 8.52 -26.90 -4.67
C VAL A 237 9.86 -26.16 -4.74
N LYS A 238 10.90 -26.73 -4.15
CA LYS A 238 12.26 -26.19 -4.24
C LYS A 238 12.78 -26.20 -5.66
N GLU A 239 12.68 -27.33 -6.36
CA GLU A 239 13.08 -27.44 -7.77
C GLU A 239 12.26 -26.52 -8.69
N GLN A 240 11.00 -26.23 -8.34
CA GLN A 240 10.16 -25.35 -9.13
C GLN A 240 10.58 -23.87 -9.04
N TYR A 241 11.02 -23.41 -7.87
CA TYR A 241 11.30 -21.98 -7.61
C TYR A 241 12.77 -21.64 -7.41
N LEU A 242 13.65 -22.64 -7.42
CA LEU A 242 15.09 -22.49 -7.22
C LEU A 242 15.87 -23.09 -8.41
N ASP A 243 16.34 -22.23 -9.30
CA ASP A 243 17.37 -22.60 -10.27
C ASP A 243 18.75 -22.34 -9.66
N GLN A 244 19.52 -23.41 -9.46
CA GLN A 244 20.88 -23.34 -8.89
C GLN A 244 21.88 -22.63 -9.81
N ASN A 245 21.54 -22.45 -11.09
CA ASN A 245 22.35 -21.72 -12.06
C ASN A 245 21.96 -20.25 -12.19
N GLU A 246 20.87 -19.84 -11.55
CA GLU A 246 20.37 -18.47 -11.56
C GLU A 246 20.84 -17.71 -10.31
N THR A 247 20.92 -16.39 -10.40
CA THR A 247 21.21 -15.56 -9.22
C THR A 247 20.07 -15.66 -8.20
N GLU A 248 20.37 -15.41 -6.93
CA GLU A 248 19.36 -15.35 -5.86
C GLU A 248 18.20 -14.41 -6.24
N ALA A 249 18.56 -13.31 -6.88
CA ALA A 249 17.65 -12.35 -7.46
C ALA A 249 16.74 -12.86 -8.58
N GLY A 250 17.30 -13.60 -9.53
CA GLY A 250 16.52 -14.22 -10.60
C GLY A 250 15.56 -15.26 -10.04
N ASN A 251 15.99 -16.01 -9.02
CA ASN A 251 15.12 -16.90 -8.25
C ASN A 251 13.98 -16.12 -7.55
N TRP A 252 14.27 -14.96 -6.95
CA TRP A 252 13.23 -14.09 -6.37
C TRP A 252 12.27 -13.53 -7.41
N GLY A 253 12.78 -13.05 -8.54
CA GLY A 253 11.96 -12.54 -9.64
C GLY A 253 11.04 -13.63 -10.18
N PHE A 254 11.55 -14.85 -10.33
CA PHE A 254 10.77 -16.01 -10.74
C PHE A 254 9.74 -16.42 -9.69
N PHE A 255 10.13 -16.52 -8.41
CA PHE A 255 9.24 -16.84 -7.30
C PHE A 255 8.09 -15.85 -7.19
N VAL A 256 8.39 -14.55 -7.13
CA VAL A 256 7.38 -13.48 -7.05
C VAL A 256 6.45 -13.54 -8.26
N ARG A 257 6.98 -13.74 -9.47
CA ARG A 257 6.15 -13.91 -10.67
C ARG A 257 5.27 -15.15 -10.58
N GLY A 258 5.79 -16.27 -10.11
CA GLY A 258 5.07 -17.52 -9.98
C GLY A 258 3.97 -17.50 -8.93
N VAL A 259 4.15 -16.78 -7.81
CA VAL A 259 3.10 -16.64 -6.78
C VAL A 259 2.09 -15.52 -7.09
N THR A 260 2.44 -14.58 -7.96
CA THR A 260 1.54 -13.48 -8.38
C THR A 260 0.72 -13.82 -9.62
N VAL A 261 1.16 -14.78 -10.44
CA VAL A 261 0.34 -15.37 -11.51
C VAL A 261 -0.58 -16.40 -10.87
N PHE A 262 -1.78 -15.96 -10.47
CA PHE A 262 -2.87 -16.88 -10.19
C PHE A 262 -3.16 -17.66 -11.48
N ASN A 263 -2.89 -18.97 -11.48
CA ASN A 263 -3.33 -19.86 -12.54
C ASN A 263 -4.86 -19.80 -12.60
N SER A 264 -5.37 -19.05 -13.58
CA SER A 264 -6.77 -19.05 -14.01
C SER A 264 -7.10 -20.30 -14.80
#